data_AF-A0A7W0N1Y7-F1
#
_entry.id   AF-A0A7W0N1Y7-F1
#
_cell.length_a   1.000
_cell.length_b   1.000
_cell.length_c   1.000
_cell.angle_alpha   90.00
_cell.angle_beta   90.00
_cell.angle_gamma   90.00
#
_symmetry.space_group_name_H-M   'P 1'
#
loop_
_entity.id
_entity.type
_entity.pdbx_description
1 polymer ?
#
loop_
_entity_poly.entity_id
_entity_poly.type
_entity_poly.pdbx_seq_one_letter_code
_entity_poly.pdbx_strand_id
1 'polypeptide(L)'
;PRRRPRLPRPTFLALWPRVLPAGLAALTTGSVTSALPFYPAGGPPALAALAATLTCVSVRAGLVFALAVPLLPLGNLSLGLALLYAGAAVLWLALFAREPRYALLPALGILLGPLTALGLLPLAVQGLRSPLRRALAAGGGVLAAVVAAGLRGTGLPFTSAEPAHLALAATSSPLAAAQALLDALAQHPALPVETLALAAAAAVLPAARARGQWGIAGWGAGALAVTLLAAPEVAALPFVLSLWATCLLLAGLPWLPQLRPLLARSAAREPEPDPA
;
A
#
# COMPACT_ATOMS: atom_id res chain seq x y z
N PRO A 1 -27.61 -12.37 44.18
CA PRO A 1 -26.42 -12.50 43.32
C PRO A 1 -26.38 -11.46 42.17
N ARG A 2 -25.65 -10.35 42.37
CA ARG A 2 -25.43 -9.33 41.33
C ARG A 2 -24.56 -9.91 40.21
N ARG A 3 -25.12 -10.06 39.00
CA ARG A 3 -24.37 -10.48 37.81
C ARG A 3 -23.28 -9.44 37.53
N ARG A 4 -22.01 -9.80 37.68
CA ARG A 4 -20.88 -8.97 37.22
C ARG A 4 -21.03 -8.76 35.71
N PRO A 5 -20.92 -7.53 35.19
CA PRO A 5 -20.90 -7.31 33.75
C PRO A 5 -19.70 -8.04 33.15
N ARG A 6 -19.96 -8.96 32.22
CA ARG A 6 -18.89 -9.60 31.44
C ARG A 6 -18.25 -8.49 30.60
N LEU A 7 -16.99 -8.18 30.88
CA LEU A 7 -16.21 -7.28 30.01
C LEU A 7 -16.23 -7.87 28.59
N PRO A 8 -16.59 -7.08 27.56
CA PRO A 8 -16.62 -7.57 26.19
C PRO A 8 -15.21 -8.06 25.83
N ARG A 9 -15.11 -9.32 25.39
CA ARG A 9 -13.85 -9.88 24.87
C ARG A 9 -13.43 -9.01 23.67
N PRO A 10 -12.18 -8.53 23.61
CA PRO A 10 -11.71 -7.78 22.46
C PRO A 10 -11.86 -8.66 21.23
N THR A 11 -12.77 -8.27 20.34
CA THR A 11 -12.97 -8.95 19.06
C THR A 11 -11.75 -8.67 18.18
N PHE A 12 -11.33 -9.60 17.32
CA PHE A 12 -10.20 -9.43 16.39
C PHE A 12 -10.27 -8.09 15.61
N LEU A 13 -11.48 -7.67 15.24
CA LEU A 13 -11.75 -6.39 14.56
C LEU A 13 -11.43 -5.14 15.42
N ALA A 14 -11.44 -5.25 16.75
CA ALA A 14 -11.12 -4.16 17.67
C ALA A 14 -9.60 -3.94 17.84
N LEU A 15 -8.79 -4.97 17.55
CA LEU A 15 -7.32 -4.91 17.60
C LEU A 15 -6.71 -4.41 16.29
N TRP A 16 -7.43 -4.59 15.18
CA TRP A 16 -7.00 -4.19 13.82
C TRP A 16 -6.46 -2.75 13.73
N PRO A 17 -7.07 -1.73 14.37
CA PRO A 17 -6.58 -0.35 14.29
C PRO A 17 -5.20 -0.12 14.94
N ARG A 18 -4.72 -1.05 15.77
CA ARG A 18 -3.41 -0.99 16.43
C ARG A 18 -2.39 -1.92 15.79
N VAL A 19 -2.81 -3.11 15.40
CA VAL A 19 -1.93 -4.12 14.78
C VAL A 19 -1.51 -3.70 13.38
N LEU A 20 -2.44 -3.16 12.58
CA LEU A 20 -2.13 -2.82 11.20
C LEU A 20 -1.03 -1.74 11.09
N PRO A 21 -1.08 -0.59 11.79
CA PRO A 21 -0.01 0.39 11.71
C PRO A 21 1.34 -0.16 12.19
N ALA A 22 1.35 -0.94 13.28
CA ALA A 22 2.58 -1.50 13.82
C ALA A 22 3.22 -2.52 12.87
N GLY A 23 2.39 -3.38 12.25
CA GLY A 23 2.83 -4.31 11.21
C GLY A 23 3.40 -3.57 10.00
N LEU A 24 2.74 -2.52 9.52
CA LEU A 24 3.23 -1.72 8.39
C LEU A 24 4.55 -1.00 8.73
N ALA A 25 4.70 -0.48 9.95
CA ALA A 25 5.95 0.15 10.40
C ALA A 25 7.11 -0.86 10.46
N ALA A 26 6.85 -2.06 10.97
CA ALA A 26 7.82 -3.15 11.00
C ALA A 26 8.22 -3.58 9.59
N LEU A 27 7.23 -3.78 8.70
CA LEU A 27 7.45 -4.23 7.33
C LEU A 27 8.24 -3.22 6.50
N THR A 28 7.89 -1.93 6.59
CA THR A 28 8.63 -0.86 5.90
C THR A 28 10.07 -0.81 6.37
N THR A 29 10.26 -0.69 7.69
CA THR A 29 11.59 -0.58 8.31
C THR A 29 12.43 -1.81 8.00
N GLY A 30 11.88 -3.01 8.20
CA GLY A 30 12.53 -4.28 7.90
C GLY A 30 12.88 -4.43 6.42
N SER A 31 11.98 -4.05 5.53
CA SER A 31 12.23 -4.12 4.08
C SER A 31 13.35 -3.18 3.65
N VAL A 32 13.31 -1.91 4.08
CA VAL A 32 14.36 -0.93 3.76
C VAL A 32 15.71 -1.38 4.30
N THR A 33 15.76 -1.77 5.58
CA THR A 33 17.01 -2.17 6.25
C THR A 33 17.59 -3.46 5.68
N SER A 34 16.75 -4.39 5.20
CA SER A 34 17.18 -5.60 4.52
C SER A 34 17.70 -5.36 3.10
N ALA A 35 17.20 -4.33 2.42
CA ALA A 35 17.54 -4.05 1.03
C ALA A 35 18.80 -3.20 0.89
N LEU A 36 19.17 -2.43 1.92
CA LEU A 36 20.29 -1.51 1.88
C LEU A 36 21.51 -2.11 2.59
N PRO A 37 22.68 -2.24 1.91
CA PRO A 37 23.90 -2.81 2.47
C PRO A 37 24.64 -1.82 3.41
N PHE A 38 23.90 -1.22 4.34
CA PHE A 38 24.40 -0.26 5.33
C PHE A 38 24.27 -0.79 6.75
N TYR A 39 23.25 -1.60 7.01
CA TYR A 39 22.95 -2.11 8.34
C TYR A 39 23.70 -3.42 8.62
N PRO A 40 24.21 -3.63 9.85
CA PRO A 40 24.89 -4.86 10.22
C PRO A 40 23.96 -6.07 10.18
N ALA A 41 24.56 -7.28 10.11
CA ALA A 41 23.81 -8.53 10.21
C ALA A 41 22.99 -8.56 11.51
N GLY A 42 21.68 -8.83 11.39
CA GLY A 42 20.73 -8.79 12.51
C GLY A 42 20.09 -7.42 12.78
N GLY A 43 20.55 -6.35 12.14
CA GLY A 43 19.95 -5.02 12.18
C GLY A 43 18.48 -4.98 11.74
N PRO A 44 18.10 -5.60 10.59
CA PRO A 44 16.73 -5.53 10.09
C PRO A 44 15.63 -6.00 11.05
N PRO A 45 15.69 -7.21 11.66
CA PRO A 45 14.65 -7.63 12.60
C PRO A 45 14.60 -6.75 13.87
N ALA A 46 15.75 -6.28 14.37
CA ALA A 46 15.80 -5.40 15.54
C ALA A 46 15.14 -4.03 15.27
N LEU A 47 15.46 -3.41 14.12
CA LEU A 47 14.87 -2.14 13.71
C LEU A 47 13.37 -2.29 13.38
N ALA A 48 12.97 -3.40 12.75
CA ALA A 48 11.55 -3.69 12.50
C ALA A 48 10.76 -3.84 13.81
N ALA A 49 11.32 -4.56 14.79
CA ALA A 49 10.72 -4.70 16.12
C ALA A 49 10.62 -3.34 16.84
N LEU A 50 11.67 -2.51 16.75
CA LEU A 50 11.66 -1.16 17.30
C LEU A 50 10.60 -0.27 16.66
N ALA A 51 10.44 -0.32 15.33
CA ALA A 51 9.38 0.41 14.64
C ALA A 51 7.98 -0.04 15.09
N ALA A 52 7.78 -1.35 15.26
CA ALA A 52 6.53 -1.91 15.76
C ALA A 52 6.23 -1.44 17.19
N THR A 53 7.20 -1.52 18.10
CA THR A 53 7.03 -1.14 19.51
C THR A 53 6.78 0.36 19.64
N LEU A 54 7.53 1.20 18.92
CA LEU A 54 7.29 2.65 18.87
C LEU A 54 5.89 2.95 18.36
N THR A 55 5.40 2.24 17.34
CA THR A 55 4.04 2.42 16.81
C THR A 55 2.96 2.02 17.82
N CYS A 56 3.20 0.96 18.61
CA CYS A 56 2.30 0.54 19.69
C CYS A 56 2.22 1.59 20.82
N VAL A 57 3.31 2.29 21.11
CA VAL A 57 3.34 3.39 22.09
C VAL A 57 2.70 4.65 21.50
N SER A 58 3.15 5.06 20.31
CA SER A 58 2.54 6.13 19.55
C SER A 58 2.75 5.94 18.05
N VAL A 59 1.64 5.92 17.30
CA VAL A 59 1.69 5.74 15.85
C VAL A 59 2.56 6.80 15.16
N ARG A 60 2.60 8.02 15.71
CA ARG A 60 3.46 9.09 15.21
C ARG A 60 4.94 8.80 15.41
N ALA A 61 5.38 8.31 16.57
CA ALA A 61 6.79 7.98 16.77
C ALA A 61 7.23 6.85 15.85
N GLY A 62 6.42 5.80 15.72
CA GLY A 62 6.70 4.71 14.79
C GLY A 62 6.77 5.15 13.34
N LEU A 63 5.86 6.03 12.90
CA LEU A 63 5.89 6.62 11.56
C LEU A 63 7.14 7.48 11.31
N VAL A 64 7.49 8.37 12.25
CA VAL A 64 8.69 9.20 12.16
C VAL A 64 9.93 8.32 12.10
N PHE A 65 10.00 7.29 12.93
CA PHE A 65 11.11 6.35 12.94
C PHE A 65 11.22 5.59 11.61
N ALA A 66 10.13 5.00 11.11
CA ALA A 66 10.12 4.28 9.84
C ALA A 66 10.54 5.15 8.65
N LEU A 67 10.15 6.44 8.65
CA LEU A 67 10.58 7.42 7.66
C LEU A 67 12.01 7.94 7.89
N ALA A 68 12.56 7.84 9.09
CA ALA A 68 13.93 8.26 9.36
C ALA A 68 14.97 7.19 8.97
N VAL A 69 14.59 5.91 9.03
CA VAL A 69 15.49 4.77 8.76
C VAL A 69 16.20 4.85 7.40
N PRO A 70 15.58 5.27 6.28
CA PRO A 70 16.32 5.41 5.02
C PRO A 70 17.32 6.57 5.00
N LEU A 71 17.26 7.55 5.91
CA LEU A 71 18.07 8.78 5.81
C LEU A 71 19.57 8.52 5.87
N LEU A 72 20.02 7.69 6.82
CA LEU A 72 21.44 7.36 6.97
C LEU A 72 22.02 6.62 5.75
N PRO A 73 21.43 5.50 5.28
CA PRO A 73 21.94 4.83 4.10
C PRO A 73 21.84 5.70 2.84
N LEU A 74 20.78 6.51 2.69
CA LEU A 74 20.69 7.45 1.57
C LEU A 74 21.78 8.53 1.66
N GLY A 75 22.08 9.05 2.85
CA GLY A 75 23.15 10.03 3.06
C GLY A 75 24.54 9.49 2.73
N ASN A 76 24.76 8.19 2.96
CA ASN A 76 25.97 7.49 2.55
C ASN A 76 26.09 7.34 1.02
N LEU A 77 24.96 7.25 0.30
CA LEU A 77 24.93 7.13 -1.17
C LEU A 77 25.01 8.49 -1.88
N SER A 78 24.21 9.46 -1.41
CA SER A 78 24.04 10.79 -2.00
C SER A 78 23.39 11.74 -1.00
N LEU A 79 24.11 12.81 -0.64
CA LEU A 79 23.57 13.85 0.23
C LEU A 79 22.32 14.51 -0.39
N GLY A 80 22.34 14.74 -1.70
CA GLY A 80 21.20 15.32 -2.41
C GLY A 80 19.95 14.47 -2.29
N LEU A 81 20.10 13.14 -2.46
CA LEU A 81 18.99 12.19 -2.31
C LEU A 81 18.48 12.10 -0.88
N ALA A 82 19.38 12.12 0.12
CA ALA A 82 18.99 12.12 1.52
C ALA A 82 18.17 13.38 1.89
N LEU A 83 18.59 14.55 1.43
CA LEU A 83 17.87 15.81 1.65
C LEU A 83 16.52 15.84 0.91
N LEU A 84 16.49 15.36 -0.33
CA LEU A 84 15.24 15.23 -1.09
C LEU A 84 14.25 14.31 -0.38
N TYR A 85 14.71 13.15 0.08
CA TYR A 85 13.89 12.20 0.83
C TYR A 85 13.45 12.77 2.19
N ALA A 86 14.32 13.48 2.91
CA ALA A 86 13.97 14.15 4.16
C ALA A 86 12.83 15.17 3.96
N GLY A 87 12.91 15.99 2.91
CA GLY A 87 11.85 16.93 2.55
C GLY A 87 10.54 16.22 2.23
N ALA A 88 10.59 15.14 1.43
CA ALA A 88 9.43 14.31 1.13
C ALA A 88 8.82 13.67 2.38
N ALA A 89 9.65 13.16 3.30
CA ALA A 89 9.22 12.56 4.56
C ALA A 89 8.53 13.59 5.48
N VAL A 90 9.08 14.79 5.61
CA VAL A 90 8.46 15.89 6.38
C VAL A 90 7.13 16.31 5.77
N LEU A 91 7.07 16.47 4.44
CA LEU A 91 5.83 16.77 3.73
C LEU A 91 4.78 15.67 3.96
N TRP A 92 5.19 14.40 3.90
CA TRP A 92 4.33 13.26 4.16
C TRP A 92 3.77 13.27 5.58
N LEU A 93 4.63 13.52 6.58
CA LEU A 93 4.23 13.69 7.98
C LEU A 93 3.21 14.82 8.15
N ALA A 94 3.44 15.96 7.50
CA ALA A 94 2.52 17.11 7.55
C ALA A 94 1.16 16.78 6.91
N LEU A 95 1.16 16.15 5.74
CA LEU A 95 -0.05 15.77 5.01
C LEU A 95 -0.91 14.78 5.81
N PHE A 96 -0.29 13.85 6.53
CA PHE A 96 -0.96 12.84 7.36
C PHE A 96 -0.98 13.14 8.86
N ALA A 97 -0.62 14.36 9.29
CA ALA A 97 -0.53 14.73 10.71
C ALA A 97 -1.84 14.50 11.49
N ARG A 98 -2.99 14.70 10.82
CA ARG A 98 -4.33 14.49 11.38
C ARG A 98 -4.78 13.02 11.37
N GLU A 99 -4.14 12.17 10.57
CA GLU A 99 -4.51 10.77 10.36
C GLU A 99 -3.28 9.83 10.28
N PRO A 100 -2.38 9.82 11.29
CA PRO A 100 -1.08 9.14 11.21
C PRO A 100 -1.21 7.62 11.04
N ARG A 101 -2.32 7.03 11.50
CA ARG A 101 -2.63 5.60 11.34
C ARG A 101 -2.71 5.11 9.90
N TYR A 102 -2.94 6.01 8.95
CA TYR A 102 -3.03 5.68 7.53
C TYR A 102 -1.78 6.09 6.75
N ALA A 103 -0.84 6.79 7.38
CA ALA A 103 0.35 7.31 6.71
C ALA A 103 1.28 6.20 6.20
N LEU A 104 1.21 5.00 6.77
CA LEU A 104 1.96 3.83 6.34
C LEU A 104 1.16 2.89 5.42
N LEU A 105 -0.09 3.20 5.06
CA LEU A 105 -0.81 2.41 4.04
C LEU A 105 -0.07 2.27 2.70
N PRO A 106 0.68 3.27 2.20
CA PRO A 106 1.52 3.09 1.01
C PRO A 106 2.47 1.89 1.10
N ALA A 107 2.91 1.51 2.30
CA ALA A 107 3.78 0.36 2.49
C ALA A 107 3.17 -0.96 1.99
N LEU A 108 1.84 -1.05 1.91
CA LEU A 108 1.17 -2.20 1.29
C LEU A 108 1.62 -2.40 -0.16
N GLY A 109 2.03 -1.34 -0.86
CA GLY A 109 2.61 -1.45 -2.18
C GLY A 109 3.83 -2.37 -2.24
N ILE A 110 4.69 -2.36 -1.20
CA ILE A 110 5.86 -3.25 -1.11
C ILE A 110 5.43 -4.73 -1.11
N LEU A 111 4.30 -5.04 -0.49
CA LEU A 111 3.74 -6.40 -0.45
C LEU A 111 2.95 -6.74 -1.71
N LEU A 112 2.17 -5.79 -2.22
CA LEU A 112 1.27 -5.99 -3.35
C LEU A 112 2.00 -5.98 -4.71
N GLY A 113 3.14 -5.30 -4.80
CA GLY A 113 3.95 -5.20 -6.01
C GLY A 113 4.39 -6.58 -6.53
N PRO A 114 5.08 -7.40 -5.73
CA PRO A 114 5.50 -8.75 -6.12
C PRO A 114 4.33 -9.69 -6.44
N LEU A 115 3.15 -9.43 -5.87
CA LEU A 115 1.93 -10.20 -6.11
C LEU A 115 1.14 -9.68 -7.33
N THR A 116 1.64 -8.65 -8.02
CA THR A 116 0.95 -7.98 -9.13
C THR A 116 -0.46 -7.50 -8.75
N ALA A 117 -0.64 -7.14 -7.48
CA ALA A 117 -1.94 -6.89 -6.87
C ALA A 117 -2.14 -5.41 -6.49
N LEU A 118 -1.35 -4.49 -7.07
CA LEU A 118 -1.44 -3.06 -6.76
C LEU A 118 -2.80 -2.45 -7.16
N GLY A 119 -3.58 -3.08 -8.04
CA GLY A 119 -4.97 -2.69 -8.32
C GLY A 119 -5.89 -2.79 -7.10
N LEU A 120 -5.47 -3.46 -6.02
CA LEU A 120 -6.16 -3.49 -4.72
C LEU A 120 -5.88 -2.23 -3.86
N LEU A 121 -4.90 -1.38 -4.20
CA LEU A 121 -4.54 -0.20 -3.42
C LEU A 121 -5.71 0.78 -3.22
N PRO A 122 -6.55 1.11 -4.23
CA PRO A 122 -7.74 1.93 -4.04
C PRO A 122 -8.66 1.42 -2.92
N LEU A 123 -8.80 0.10 -2.80
CA LEU A 123 -9.60 -0.53 -1.74
C LEU A 123 -8.93 -0.39 -0.37
N ALA A 124 -7.60 -0.55 -0.30
CA ALA A 124 -6.84 -0.44 0.95
C ALA A 124 -6.90 0.97 1.55
N VAL A 125 -6.92 2.01 0.71
CA VAL A 125 -6.92 3.41 1.15
C VAL A 125 -8.32 4.00 1.33
N GLN A 126 -9.39 3.25 1.04
CA GLN A 126 -10.77 3.76 1.06
C GLN A 126 -11.20 4.37 2.41
N GLY A 127 -10.58 3.96 3.51
CA GLY A 127 -10.88 4.46 4.86
C GLY A 127 -10.43 5.90 5.12
N LEU A 128 -9.60 6.47 4.24
CA LEU A 128 -9.16 7.87 4.31
C LEU A 128 -10.28 8.82 3.86
N ARG A 129 -10.52 9.87 4.64
CA ARG A 129 -11.63 10.81 4.40
C ARG A 129 -11.38 11.70 3.18
N SER A 130 -10.17 12.24 3.06
CA SER A 130 -9.81 13.17 1.98
C SER A 130 -9.52 12.44 0.67
N PRO A 131 -10.10 12.87 -0.47
CA PRO A 131 -9.79 12.30 -1.78
C PRO A 131 -8.32 12.52 -2.16
N LEU A 132 -7.75 13.68 -1.81
CA LEU A 132 -6.34 13.98 -2.03
C LEU A 132 -5.44 13.00 -1.25
N ARG A 133 -5.73 12.77 0.04
CA ARG A 133 -4.95 11.80 0.83
C ARG A 133 -5.08 10.37 0.31
N ARG A 134 -6.23 10.00 -0.24
CA ARG A 134 -6.43 8.69 -0.90
C ARG A 134 -5.59 8.56 -2.15
N ALA A 135 -5.62 9.57 -3.02
CA ALA A 135 -4.77 9.62 -4.19
C ALA A 135 -3.29 9.52 -3.82
N LEU A 136 -2.84 10.34 -2.87
CA LEU A 136 -1.46 10.34 -2.40
C LEU A 136 -1.07 8.98 -1.80
N ALA A 137 -1.93 8.37 -0.97
CA ALA A 137 -1.63 7.08 -0.35
C ALA A 137 -1.56 5.94 -1.37
N ALA A 138 -2.45 5.91 -2.36
CA ALA A 138 -2.42 4.91 -3.43
C ALA A 138 -1.22 5.12 -4.36
N GLY A 139 -0.99 6.35 -4.84
CA GLY A 139 0.16 6.69 -5.68
C GLY A 139 1.49 6.43 -4.96
N GLY A 140 1.61 6.84 -3.70
CA GLY A 140 2.76 6.52 -2.86
C GLY A 140 2.97 5.02 -2.68
N GLY A 141 1.90 4.21 -2.68
CA GLY A 141 2.01 2.76 -2.63
C GLY A 141 2.57 2.17 -3.92
N VAL A 142 2.13 2.67 -5.08
CA VAL A 142 2.70 2.28 -6.37
C VAL A 142 4.19 2.66 -6.42
N LEU A 143 4.54 3.88 -6.04
CA LEU A 143 5.94 4.32 -5.99
C LEU A 143 6.79 3.49 -5.02
N ALA A 144 6.25 3.13 -3.86
CA ALA A 144 6.94 2.25 -2.91
C ALA A 144 7.19 0.85 -3.48
N ALA A 145 6.23 0.31 -4.25
CA ALA A 145 6.39 -0.96 -4.96
C ALA A 145 7.49 -0.89 -6.02
N VAL A 146 7.50 0.20 -6.82
CA VAL A 146 8.53 0.48 -7.83
C VAL A 146 9.91 0.56 -7.20
N VAL A 147 10.07 1.34 -6.13
CA VAL A 147 11.35 1.48 -5.42
C VAL A 147 11.79 0.13 -4.83
N ALA A 148 10.88 -0.62 -4.21
CA ALA A 148 11.19 -1.93 -3.66
C ALA A 148 11.61 -2.94 -4.74
N ALA A 149 10.98 -2.92 -5.91
CA ALA A 149 11.35 -3.75 -7.04
C ALA A 149 12.74 -3.38 -7.58
N GLY A 150 13.00 -2.08 -7.76
CA GLY A 150 14.30 -1.56 -8.19
C GLY A 150 15.44 -1.93 -7.24
N LEU A 151 15.23 -1.78 -5.93
CA LEU A 151 16.22 -2.16 -4.91
C LEU A 151 16.50 -3.67 -4.87
N ARG A 152 15.53 -4.50 -5.25
CA ARG A 152 15.69 -5.96 -5.29
C ARG A 152 16.18 -6.49 -6.64
N GLY A 153 16.38 -5.61 -7.63
CA GLY A 153 16.72 -6.00 -8.99
C GLY A 153 15.65 -6.85 -9.66
N THR A 154 14.39 -6.76 -9.22
CA THR A 154 13.27 -7.47 -9.83
C THR A 154 12.57 -6.59 -10.85
N GLY A 155 11.86 -7.19 -11.82
CA GLY A 155 11.06 -6.45 -12.80
C GLY A 155 10.09 -5.46 -12.15
N LEU A 156 9.89 -4.32 -12.80
CA LEU A 156 8.99 -3.27 -12.33
C LEU A 156 7.54 -3.77 -12.28
N PRO A 157 6.73 -3.36 -11.29
CA PRO A 157 5.35 -3.82 -11.20
C PRO A 157 4.58 -3.52 -12.50
N PHE A 158 3.76 -4.49 -12.93
CA PHE A 158 2.94 -4.44 -14.14
C PHE A 158 3.68 -4.19 -15.46
N THR A 159 5.01 -4.28 -15.50
CA THR A 159 5.76 -4.21 -16.75
C THR A 159 6.76 -5.36 -16.79
N SER A 160 7.19 -5.76 -17.98
CA SER A 160 8.34 -6.64 -18.16
C SER A 160 9.65 -5.85 -18.23
N ALA A 161 9.63 -4.55 -17.94
CA ALA A 161 10.79 -3.68 -18.08
C ALA A 161 11.81 -3.94 -16.98
N GLU A 162 13.09 -3.87 -17.36
CA GLU A 162 14.20 -3.97 -16.42
C GLU A 162 14.20 -2.79 -15.44
N PRO A 163 14.68 -2.99 -14.20
CA PRO A 163 14.71 -1.94 -13.20
C PRO A 163 15.64 -0.80 -13.64
N ALA A 164 15.15 0.44 -13.51
CA ALA A 164 15.91 1.63 -13.90
C ALA A 164 17.24 1.71 -13.13
N HIS A 165 18.35 1.79 -13.87
CA HIS A 165 19.65 2.12 -13.29
C HIS A 165 19.70 3.59 -12.92
N LEU A 166 19.40 3.88 -11.66
CA LEU A 166 19.49 5.22 -11.11
C LEU A 166 20.96 5.62 -10.92
N ALA A 167 21.47 6.50 -11.79
CA ALA A 167 22.79 7.14 -11.66
C ALA A 167 22.80 8.18 -10.50
N LEU A 168 22.37 7.76 -9.30
CA LEU A 168 22.22 8.63 -8.13
C LEU A 168 23.50 8.75 -7.29
N ALA A 169 24.53 7.94 -7.58
CA ALA A 169 25.76 7.95 -6.81
C ALA A 169 26.44 9.34 -6.87
N ALA A 170 26.86 9.84 -5.70
CA ALA A 170 27.69 11.04 -5.54
C ALA A 170 27.05 12.41 -5.87
N THR A 171 25.73 12.52 -6.01
CA THR A 171 25.06 13.84 -6.15
C THR A 171 24.95 14.58 -4.81
N SER A 172 25.48 15.80 -4.72
CA SER A 172 25.33 16.66 -3.53
C SER A 172 24.11 17.58 -3.57
N SER A 173 23.55 17.82 -4.77
CA SER A 173 22.40 18.70 -4.97
C SER A 173 21.07 17.94 -4.92
N PRO A 174 20.09 18.34 -4.08
CA PRO A 174 18.77 17.71 -4.04
C PRO A 174 17.98 17.92 -5.34
N LEU A 175 18.19 19.04 -6.03
CA LEU A 175 17.54 19.31 -7.31
C LEU A 175 18.08 18.37 -8.41
N ALA A 176 19.38 18.10 -8.41
CA ALA A 176 19.98 17.13 -9.33
C ALA A 176 19.45 15.71 -9.08
N ALA A 177 19.29 15.31 -7.81
CA ALA A 177 18.67 14.04 -7.46
C ALA A 177 17.20 13.96 -7.92
N ALA A 178 16.45 15.05 -7.77
CA ALA A 178 15.07 15.12 -8.25
C ALA A 178 14.99 15.02 -9.79
N GLN A 179 15.87 15.73 -10.50
CA GLN A 179 15.94 15.65 -11.96
C GLN A 179 16.28 14.24 -12.44
N ALA A 180 17.27 13.58 -11.82
CA ALA A 180 17.63 12.20 -12.16
C ALA A 180 16.45 11.22 -11.94
N LEU A 181 15.64 11.43 -10.90
CA LEU A 181 14.42 10.65 -10.69
C LEU A 181 13.36 10.93 -11.76
N LEU A 182 13.19 12.19 -12.18
CA LEU A 182 12.27 12.56 -13.25
C LEU A 182 12.71 11.98 -14.60
N ASP A 183 14.01 12.02 -14.90
CA ASP A 183 14.58 11.45 -16.11
C ASP A 183 14.39 9.92 -16.14
N ALA A 184 14.58 9.25 -15.00
CA ALA A 184 14.29 7.82 -14.87
C ALA A 184 12.80 7.50 -15.06
N LEU A 185 11.89 8.34 -14.54
CA LEU A 185 10.45 8.18 -14.81
C LEU A 185 10.11 8.42 -16.29
N ALA A 186 10.79 9.35 -16.96
CA ALA A 186 10.58 9.62 -18.38
C ALA A 186 11.01 8.44 -19.28
N GLN A 187 11.98 7.64 -18.84
CA GLN A 187 12.39 6.40 -19.53
C GLN A 187 11.33 5.29 -19.40
N HIS A 188 10.44 5.36 -18.41
CA HIS A 188 9.39 4.38 -18.16
C HIS A 188 8.00 5.03 -18.09
N PRO A 189 7.46 5.52 -19.22
CA PRO A 189 6.23 6.33 -19.24
C PRO A 189 4.98 5.60 -18.71
N ALA A 190 5.00 4.26 -18.67
CA ALA A 190 3.92 3.48 -18.06
C ALA A 190 3.79 3.74 -16.54
N LEU A 191 4.90 3.92 -15.83
CA LEU A 191 4.91 4.10 -14.37
C LEU A 191 4.15 5.35 -13.89
N PRO A 192 4.39 6.57 -14.43
CA PRO A 192 3.63 7.74 -14.02
C PRO A 192 2.16 7.61 -14.40
N VAL A 193 1.84 7.03 -15.56
CA VAL A 193 0.45 6.80 -15.98
C VAL A 193 -0.27 5.88 -15.01
N GLU A 194 0.30 4.74 -14.65
CA GLU A 194 -0.28 3.80 -13.69
C GLU A 194 -0.43 4.42 -12.30
N THR A 195 0.61 5.13 -11.85
CA THR A 195 0.61 5.80 -10.54
C THR A 195 -0.53 6.82 -10.48
N LEU A 196 -0.69 7.63 -11.52
CA LEU A 196 -1.77 8.62 -11.63
C LEU A 196 -3.14 7.96 -11.78
N ALA A 197 -3.25 6.90 -12.59
CA ALA A 197 -4.50 6.17 -12.79
C ALA A 197 -4.99 5.54 -11.47
N LEU A 198 -4.12 4.86 -10.72
CA LEU A 198 -4.48 4.27 -9.43
C LEU A 198 -4.72 5.32 -8.35
N ALA A 199 -3.97 6.42 -8.34
CA ALA A 199 -4.22 7.55 -7.45
C ALA A 199 -5.59 8.19 -7.72
N ALA A 200 -5.92 8.45 -8.99
CA ALA A 200 -7.21 8.97 -9.40
C ALA A 200 -8.33 7.99 -9.04
N ALA A 201 -8.15 6.71 -9.36
CA ALA A 201 -9.10 5.65 -9.03
C ALA A 201 -9.40 5.61 -7.52
N ALA A 202 -8.38 5.71 -6.66
CA ALA A 202 -8.54 5.78 -5.22
C ALA A 202 -9.30 7.03 -4.74
N ALA A 203 -9.09 8.18 -5.39
CA ALA A 203 -9.80 9.42 -5.08
C ALA A 203 -11.29 9.36 -5.45
N VAL A 204 -11.64 8.75 -6.58
CA VAL A 204 -13.04 8.68 -7.05
C VAL A 204 -13.83 7.49 -6.52
N LEU A 205 -13.14 6.47 -5.96
CA LEU A 205 -13.76 5.20 -5.57
C LEU A 205 -15.00 5.34 -4.67
N PRO A 206 -15.02 6.16 -3.59
CA PRO A 206 -16.22 6.33 -2.77
C PRO A 206 -17.41 6.94 -3.53
N ALA A 207 -17.16 7.84 -4.49
CA ALA A 207 -18.21 8.42 -5.32
C ALA A 207 -18.77 7.40 -6.32
N ALA A 208 -17.93 6.50 -6.82
CA ALA A 208 -18.38 5.36 -7.62
C ALA A 208 -19.22 4.38 -6.78
N ARG A 209 -18.75 4.04 -5.58
CA ARG A 209 -19.45 3.16 -4.64
C ARG A 209 -20.82 3.71 -4.22
N ALA A 210 -20.95 5.02 -4.05
CA ALA A 210 -22.21 5.68 -3.73
C ALA A 210 -23.28 5.50 -4.84
N ARG A 211 -22.87 5.21 -6.08
CA ARG A 211 -23.75 4.93 -7.22
C ARG A 211 -24.09 3.43 -7.37
N GLY A 212 -23.75 2.61 -6.38
CA GLY A 212 -24.04 1.18 -6.38
C GLY A 212 -23.19 0.37 -7.37
N GLN A 213 -23.71 -0.78 -7.81
CA GLN A 213 -22.98 -1.74 -8.64
C GLN A 213 -22.57 -1.16 -10.00
N TRP A 214 -23.44 -0.37 -10.65
CA TRP A 214 -23.13 0.29 -11.91
C TRP A 214 -22.03 1.34 -11.79
N GLY A 215 -21.98 2.06 -10.66
CA GLY A 215 -20.89 2.97 -10.36
C GLY A 215 -19.55 2.24 -10.20
N ILE A 216 -19.55 1.09 -9.51
CA ILE A 216 -18.36 0.24 -9.36
C ILE A 216 -17.91 -0.32 -10.72
N ALA A 217 -18.84 -0.79 -11.54
CA ALA A 217 -18.56 -1.29 -12.89
C ALA A 217 -17.95 -0.19 -13.78
N GLY A 218 -18.56 1.00 -13.78
CA GLY A 218 -18.04 2.16 -14.52
C GLY A 218 -16.67 2.63 -14.03
N TRP A 219 -16.42 2.57 -12.72
CA TRP A 219 -15.10 2.85 -12.14
C TRP A 219 -14.04 1.86 -12.60
N GLY A 220 -14.36 0.56 -12.55
CA GLY A 220 -13.47 -0.49 -13.01
C GLY A 220 -13.16 -0.35 -14.50
N ALA A 221 -14.20 -0.20 -15.33
CA ALA A 221 -14.05 -0.01 -16.77
C ALA A 221 -13.23 1.25 -17.10
N GLY A 222 -13.50 2.37 -16.42
CA GLY A 222 -12.75 3.61 -16.60
C GLY A 222 -11.27 3.49 -16.22
N ALA A 223 -10.95 2.83 -15.09
CA ALA A 223 -9.58 2.61 -14.68
C ALA A 223 -8.81 1.68 -15.64
N LEU A 224 -9.46 0.63 -16.18
CA LEU A 224 -8.89 -0.20 -17.25
C LEU A 224 -8.63 0.61 -18.51
N ALA A 225 -9.64 1.36 -18.97
CA ALA A 225 -9.53 2.14 -20.20
C ALA A 225 -8.40 3.17 -20.11
N VAL A 226 -8.33 3.94 -19.03
CA VAL A 226 -7.27 4.95 -18.83
C VAL A 226 -5.89 4.29 -18.83
N THR A 227 -5.72 3.20 -18.08
CA THR A 227 -4.39 2.57 -17.92
C THR A 227 -3.94 1.88 -19.21
N LEU A 228 -4.80 1.06 -19.81
CA LEU A 228 -4.45 0.26 -21.00
C LEU A 228 -4.35 1.11 -22.28
N LEU A 229 -5.11 2.20 -22.40
CA LEU A 229 -5.01 3.10 -23.56
C LEU A 229 -3.80 4.04 -23.45
N ALA A 230 -3.48 4.52 -22.24
CA ALA A 230 -2.36 5.45 -22.06
C ALA A 230 -1.00 4.74 -21.92
N ALA A 231 -0.99 3.46 -21.54
CA ALA A 231 0.20 2.65 -21.42
C ALA A 231 -0.06 1.22 -21.96
N PRO A 232 0.07 1.00 -23.28
CA PRO A 232 -0.21 -0.30 -23.90
C PRO A 232 0.81 -1.39 -23.51
N GLU A 233 2.00 -0.99 -23.02
CA GLU A 233 3.07 -1.89 -22.57
C GLU A 233 2.81 -2.53 -21.20
N VAL A 234 1.71 -2.15 -20.54
CA VAL A 234 1.33 -2.70 -19.24
C VAL A 234 0.92 -4.16 -19.39
N ALA A 235 1.39 -5.00 -18.47
CA ALA A 235 0.97 -6.39 -18.32
C ALA A 235 -0.54 -6.42 -18.00
N ALA A 236 -1.35 -6.49 -19.05
CA ALA A 236 -2.80 -6.30 -18.96
C ALA A 236 -3.46 -7.34 -18.05
N LEU A 237 -3.03 -8.60 -18.13
CA LEU A 237 -3.63 -9.69 -17.38
C LEU A 237 -3.60 -9.48 -15.85
N PRO A 238 -2.42 -9.32 -15.20
CA PRO A 238 -2.39 -9.10 -13.75
C PRO A 238 -3.12 -7.82 -13.33
N PHE A 239 -3.02 -6.75 -14.13
CA PHE A 239 -3.73 -5.51 -13.85
C PHE A 239 -5.26 -5.72 -13.85
N VAL A 240 -5.79 -6.33 -14.91
CA VAL A 240 -7.22 -6.65 -15.07
C VAL A 240 -7.70 -7.53 -13.92
N LEU A 241 -6.98 -8.61 -13.59
CA LEU A 241 -7.35 -9.51 -12.51
C LEU A 241 -7.39 -8.79 -11.15
N SER A 242 -6.41 -7.94 -10.85
CA SER A 242 -6.36 -7.19 -9.59
C SER A 242 -7.52 -6.18 -9.46
N LEU A 243 -7.90 -5.55 -10.57
CA LEU A 243 -9.01 -4.60 -10.59
C LEU A 243 -10.37 -5.31 -10.53
N TRP A 244 -10.53 -6.43 -11.24
CA TRP A 244 -11.71 -7.27 -11.13
C TRP A 244 -11.90 -7.78 -9.70
N ALA A 245 -10.83 -8.23 -9.05
CA ALA A 245 -10.87 -8.60 -7.64
C ALA A 245 -11.33 -7.43 -6.77
N THR A 246 -10.86 -6.21 -7.03
CA THR A 246 -11.33 -5.00 -6.33
C THR A 246 -12.82 -4.76 -6.53
N CYS A 247 -13.31 -4.81 -7.78
CA CYS A 247 -14.72 -4.64 -8.11
C CYS A 247 -15.59 -5.71 -7.45
N LEU A 248 -15.18 -6.98 -7.50
CA LEU A 248 -15.89 -8.10 -6.87
C LEU A 248 -15.94 -7.94 -5.35
N LEU A 249 -14.84 -7.54 -4.71
CA LEU A 249 -14.82 -7.27 -3.27
C LEU A 249 -15.75 -6.12 -2.91
N LEU A 250 -15.78 -5.05 -3.69
CA LEU A 250 -16.66 -3.90 -3.46
C LEU A 250 -18.14 -4.24 -3.65
N ALA A 251 -18.46 -5.01 -4.69
CA ALA A 251 -19.82 -5.39 -5.03
C ALA A 251 -20.36 -6.53 -4.15
N GLY A 252 -19.49 -7.46 -3.73
CA GLY A 252 -19.85 -8.69 -3.01
C GLY A 252 -19.86 -8.57 -1.49
N LEU A 253 -19.01 -7.72 -0.88
CA LEU A 253 -18.99 -7.54 0.59
C LEU A 253 -20.37 -7.23 1.20
N PRO A 254 -21.22 -6.38 0.59
CA PRO A 254 -22.55 -6.07 1.11
C PRO A 254 -23.49 -7.29 1.18
N TRP A 255 -23.25 -8.33 0.38
CA TRP A 255 -24.12 -9.51 0.26
C TRP A 255 -23.75 -10.65 1.23
N LEU A 256 -22.54 -10.65 1.77
CA LEU A 256 -22.06 -11.67 2.72
C LEU A 256 -22.97 -11.88 3.96
N PRO A 257 -23.55 -10.83 4.59
CA PRO A 257 -24.46 -11.02 5.71
C PRO A 257 -25.75 -11.76 5.33
N GLN A 258 -26.21 -11.62 4.09
CA GLN A 258 -27.44 -12.26 3.59
C GLN A 258 -27.22 -13.73 3.23
N LEU A 259 -25.99 -14.12 2.87
CA LEU A 259 -25.64 -15.51 2.55
C LEU A 259 -25.47 -16.40 3.79
N ARG A 260 -25.07 -15.82 4.94
CA ARG A 260 -24.92 -16.54 6.21
C ARG A 260 -26.13 -17.40 6.61
N PRO A 261 -27.37 -16.88 6.64
CA PRO A 261 -28.53 -17.70 7.01
C PRO A 261 -28.87 -18.77 5.97
N LEU A 262 -28.54 -18.56 4.69
CA LEU A 262 -28.77 -19.57 3.64
C LEU A 262 -27.80 -20.74 3.77
N LEU A 263 -26.52 -20.46 4.04
CA LEU A 263 -25.50 -21.48 4.31
C LEU A 263 -25.78 -22.25 5.61
N ALA A 264 -26.30 -21.59 6.64
CA ALA A 264 -26.72 -22.25 7.86
C ALA A 264 -27.91 -23.21 7.63
N ARG A 265 -28.84 -22.85 6.73
CA ARG A 265 -29.97 -23.72 6.35
C ARG A 265 -29.54 -24.90 5.49
N SER A 266 -28.55 -24.74 4.62
CA SER A 266 -28.03 -25.87 3.83
C SER A 266 -27.26 -26.85 4.71
N ALA A 267 -26.46 -26.36 5.67
CA ALA A 267 -25.74 -27.22 6.63
C ALA A 267 -26.70 -27.99 7.56
N ALA A 268 -27.84 -27.40 7.94
CA ALA A 268 -28.86 -28.09 8.74
C ALA A 268 -29.68 -29.12 7.95
N ARG A 269 -29.52 -29.20 6.62
CA ARG A 269 -30.22 -30.16 5.75
C ARG A 269 -29.35 -31.34 5.33
N GLU A 270 -28.08 -31.41 5.74
CA GLU A 270 -27.32 -32.62 5.53
C GLU A 270 -27.93 -33.74 6.39
N PRO A 271 -28.48 -34.79 5.77
CA PRO A 271 -29.13 -35.87 6.50
C PRO A 271 -28.11 -36.57 7.39
N GLU A 272 -28.49 -36.82 8.64
CA GLU A 272 -27.71 -37.60 9.59
C GLU A 272 -27.41 -38.97 8.94
N PRO A 273 -26.14 -39.40 8.87
CA PRO A 273 -25.79 -40.67 8.24
C PRO A 273 -26.52 -41.79 8.96
N ASP A 274 -27.31 -42.55 8.20
CA ASP A 274 -28.13 -43.65 8.69
C ASP A 274 -27.22 -44.63 9.45
N PRO A 275 -27.45 -44.87 10.77
CA PRO A 275 -26.60 -45.75 11.54
C PRO A 275 -26.77 -47.18 11.03
N ALA A 276 -25.73 -47.70 10.38
CA ALA A 276 -25.60 -49.08 9.94
C ALA A 276 -25.48 -50.07 11.10
#